data_AF-A0A957UBC4-F1
#
_entry.id   AF-A0A957UBC4-F1
#
_cell.length_a   1.000
_cell.length_b   1.000
_cell.length_c   1.000
_cell.angle_alpha   90.00
_cell.angle_beta   90.00
_cell.angle_gamma   90.00
#
_symmetry.space_group_name_H-M   'P 1'
#
loop_
_entity.id
_entity.type
_entity.pdbx_description
1 polymer ?
#
loop_
_entity_poly.entity_id
_entity_poly.type
_entity_poly.pdbx_seq_one_letter_code
_entity_poly.pdbx_strand_id
1 'polypeptide(L)' 'MSLDYLHLRFDPIADPAAVVTAGNVRFTVLTSRLPRLEYSPTGAFEDRTISSCSGLGEPL' A
#
# COMPACT_ATOMS: atom_id res chain seq x y z
N MET A 1 20.45 -1.21 -19.32
CA MET A 1 20.65 -0.06 -18.41
C MET A 1 19.50 -0.07 -17.41
N SER A 2 19.72 -0.72 -16.26
CA SER A 2 18.70 -0.85 -15.21
C SER A 2 18.64 0.45 -14.40
N LEU A 3 17.43 0.81 -13.96
CA LEU A 3 17.11 2.03 -13.20
C LEU A 3 17.36 1.80 -11.70
N ASP A 4 18.55 1.35 -11.32
CA ASP A 4 18.89 0.98 -9.94
C ASP A 4 18.89 2.16 -8.95
N TYR A 5 18.79 3.41 -9.45
CA TYR A 5 18.73 4.62 -8.61
C TYR A 5 17.32 4.95 -8.07
N LEU A 6 16.27 4.30 -8.58
CA LEU A 6 14.89 4.51 -8.13
C LEU A 6 14.50 3.62 -6.93
N HIS A 7 15.48 3.27 -6.09
CA HIS A 7 15.26 2.48 -4.87
C HIS A 7 14.59 3.34 -3.77
N LEU A 8 13.36 3.74 -4.06
CA LEU A 8 12.47 4.50 -3.20
C LEU A 8 11.98 3.56 -2.10
N ARG A 9 12.45 3.79 -0.87
CA ARG A 9 11.98 3.07 0.30
C ARG A 9 10.59 3.58 0.65
N PHE A 10 9.58 2.75 0.40
CA PHE A 10 8.22 2.98 0.87
C PHE A 10 7.90 1.96 1.96
N ASP A 11 7.25 2.42 3.03
CA ASP A 11 6.56 1.57 4.01
C ASP A 11 5.06 1.65 3.67
N PRO A 12 4.55 0.76 2.79
CA PRO A 12 3.16 0.82 2.34
C PRO A 12 2.17 0.36 3.42
N ILE A 13 2.66 -0.29 4.47
CA ILE A 13 1.84 -0.85 5.54
C ILE A 13 1.52 0.27 6.54
N ALA A 14 0.25 0.64 6.62
CA ALA A 14 -0.21 1.57 7.64
C ALA A 14 -0.08 0.98 9.04
N ASP A 15 0.27 1.81 10.02
CA ASP A 15 0.26 1.43 11.44
C ASP A 15 -1.13 0.89 11.80
N PRO A 16 -1.27 -0.34 12.33
CA PRO A 16 -2.56 -0.92 12.67
C PRO A 16 -3.32 -0.08 13.71
N ALA A 17 -2.65 0.70 14.56
CA ALA A 17 -3.30 1.63 15.49
C ALA A 17 -3.92 2.85 14.79
N ALA A 18 -3.49 3.13 13.56
CA ALA A 18 -3.99 4.22 12.73
C ALA A 18 -5.12 3.79 11.77
N VAL A 19 -5.59 2.54 11.84
CA VAL A 19 -6.63 1.98 10.97
C VAL A 19 -7.91 1.70 11.75
N VAL A 20 -9.05 2.16 11.23
CA VAL A 20 -10.38 1.86 11.77
C VAL A 20 -11.28 1.33 10.66
N THR A 21 -11.85 0.13 10.83
CA THR A 21 -12.77 -0.46 9.86
C THR A 21 -14.19 -0.53 10.44
N ALA A 22 -15.16 -0.06 9.66
CA ALA A 22 -16.59 -0.09 10.01
C ALA A 22 -17.39 -0.59 8.79
N GLY A 23 -17.87 -1.84 8.86
CA GLY A 23 -18.55 -2.51 7.75
C GLY A 23 -17.64 -2.59 6.52
N ASN A 24 -18.11 -1.97 5.43
CA ASN A 24 -17.44 -1.96 4.13
C ASN A 24 -16.49 -0.77 3.94
N VAL A 25 -16.22 0.01 5.00
CA VAL A 25 -15.37 1.20 4.95
C VAL A 25 -14.17 1.05 5.87
N ARG A 26 -12.99 1.44 5.39
CA ARG A 26 -11.74 1.54 6.15
C ARG A 26 -11.26 2.98 6.18
N PHE A 27 -10.96 3.48 7.36
CA PHE A 27 -10.29 4.75 7.59
C PHE A 27 -8.84 4.49 8.00
N THR A 28 -7.92 5.25 7.43
CA THR A 28 -6.50 5.20 7.79
C THR A 28 -6.00 6.61 8.04
N VAL A 29 -5.46 6.88 9.23
CA VAL A 29 -4.82 8.17 9.53
C VAL A 29 -3.40 8.13 8.97
N LEU A 30 -3.15 8.88 7.89
CA LEU A 30 -1.81 8.97 7.31
C LEU A 30 -0.94 9.93 8.12
N THR A 31 -1.50 11.09 8.46
CA THR A 31 -0.86 12.11 9.31
C THR A 31 -1.94 12.88 10.08
N SER A 32 -1.52 13.77 10.99
CA SER A 32 -2.46 14.65 11.70
C SER A 32 -3.35 15.42 10.70
N ARG A 33 -4.67 15.24 10.83
CA ARG A 33 -5.72 15.84 9.97
C ARG A 33 -5.74 15.34 8.52
N LEU A 34 -5.08 14.22 8.20
CA LEU A 34 -5.14 13.59 6.88
C LEU A 34 -5.63 12.13 6.96
N PRO A 35 -6.95 11.91 7.01
CA PRO A 35 -7.52 10.58 6.89
C PRO A 35 -7.65 10.14 5.42
N ARG A 36 -7.34 8.89 5.14
CA ARG A 36 -7.70 8.16 3.91
C ARG A 36 -8.95 7.35 4.19
N LEU A 37 -9.95 7.42 3.30
CA LEU A 37 -11.16 6.60 3.32
C LEU A 37 -11.12 5.64 2.15
N GLU A 38 -11.39 4.36 2.43
CA GLU A 38 -11.49 3.31 1.43
C GLU A 38 -12.82 2.58 1.61
N TYR A 39 -13.56 2.38 0.51
CA TYR A 39 -14.80 1.60 0.52
C TYR A 39 -14.63 0.38 -0.38
N SER A 40 -15.09 -0.77 0.09
CA SER A 40 -15.11 -2.02 -0.67
C SER A 40 -16.46 -2.70 -0.52
N PRO A 41 -17.16 -3.03 -1.63
CA PRO A 41 -18.47 -3.69 -1.56
C PRO A 41 -18.42 -5.07 -0.89
N THR A 42 -17.25 -5.72 -0.87
CA THR A 42 -17.02 -7.01 -0.22
C THR A 42 -16.36 -6.89 1.15
N GLY A 43 -16.00 -5.68 1.58
CA GLY A 43 -15.21 -5.45 2.80
C GLY A 43 -13.76 -5.94 2.73
N ALA A 44 -13.31 -6.40 1.56
CA ALA A 44 -11.92 -6.79 1.32
C ALA A 44 -11.10 -5.55 0.92
N PHE A 45 -10.00 -5.33 1.62
CA PHE A 45 -9.08 -4.22 1.36
C PHE A 45 -7.70 -4.78 1.01
N GLU A 46 -7.10 -4.26 -0.07
CA GLU A 46 -5.80 -4.73 -0.57
C GLU A 46 -4.69 -3.78 -0.11
N ASP A 47 -3.76 -4.28 0.70
CA ASP A 47 -2.51 -3.59 1.01
C ASP A 47 -1.46 -4.04 -0.01
N ARG A 48 -1.45 -3.41 -1.18
CA ARG A 48 -0.47 -3.75 -2.22
C ARG A 48 0.89 -3.24 -1.83
N THR A 49 1.73 -4.15 -1.35
CA THR A 49 3.18 -3.98 -1.45
C THR A 49 3.60 -4.13 -2.90
N ILE A 50 4.23 -3.08 -3.47
CA ILE A 50 5.01 -3.23 -4.70
C ILE A 50 6.40 -3.69 -4.26
N SER A 51 6.50 -4.92 -3.75
CA SER A 51 7.75 -5.45 -3.18
C SER A 51 8.76 -5.91 -4.23
N SER A 52 8.33 -6.14 -5.47
CA SER A 52 9.22 -6.68 -6.49
C SER A 52 8.60 -6.48 -7.85
N CYS A 53 9.19 -5.60 -8.65
CA CYS A 53 9.08 -5.72 -10.10
C CYS A 53 9.94 -6.92 -10.53
N SER A 54 9.55 -8.14 -10.14
CA SER A 54 10.17 -9.37 -10.62
C SER A 54 9.55 -9.68 -11.97
N GLY A 55 10.14 -9.17 -13.05
CA GLY A 55 9.67 -9.52 -14.38
C GLY A 55 10.10 -8.60 -15.52
N LEU A 56 11.40 -8.42 -15.71
CA LEU A 56 11.95 -8.43 -17.07
C LEU A 56 13.05 -9.48 -17.05
N GLY A 57 12.79 -10.58 -17.76
CA GLY A 57 13.59 -11.80 -17.70
C GLY A 57 15.04 -11.58 -18.05
N GLU A 58 15.90 -12.24 -17.29
CA GLU A 58 17.28 -12.54 -17.66
C GLU A 58 17.25 -13.61 -18.76
N PRO A 59 17.75 -13.36 -19.99
CA PRO A 59 18.28 -14.42 -20.82
C PRO A 59 19.77 -14.63 -20.49
N LEU A 60 20.15 -15.91 -20.45
CA LEU A 60 21.48 -16.47 -20.25
C LEU A 60 22.62 -15.72 -20.97
#